data_AF-A0A353N771-F1
#
_entry.id   AF-A0A353N771-F1
#
_cell.length_a   1.000
_cell.length_b   1.000
_cell.length_c   1.000
_cell.angle_alpha   90.00
_cell.angle_beta   90.00
_cell.angle_gamma   90.00
#
_symmetry.space_group_name_H-M   'P 1'
#
loop_
_entity.id
_entity.type
_entity.pdbx_description
1 polymer ?
#
loop_
_entity_poly.entity_id
_entity_poly.type
_entity_poly.pdbx_seq_one_letter_code
_entity_poly.pdbx_strand_id
1 'polypeptide(L)'
;SKEDNTVIAVPLFYVTGLLAQLFLFIYLGGTTYIMREFHTRDLLQLIEEKEITFFHAATAIYNILLQAKDREQYSMRSLKMALCGGAPISRSSIRKLIEWMPWLDFRTVYGLTESSSPATIFPHKRIFDKQDTAGIPIPVVELKIIDNQGNQLPVGEIGEIALKGAVIVPGYWKKVQETQQTFKDGWLLTGDLGRIDADGFLYILDRKKDMIIRGGENIYSSEVENVLLEHPKIIEAAVVG
;
A
#
# COMPACT_ATOMS: atom_id res chain seq x y z
N SER A 1 -13.16 10.14 -13.30
CA SER A 1 -14.17 10.63 -14.26
C SER A 1 -15.27 9.58 -14.40
N LYS A 2 -16.46 9.93 -14.91
CA LYS A 2 -17.47 8.94 -15.34
C LYS A 2 -16.97 8.08 -16.51
N GLU A 3 -16.02 8.62 -17.28
CA GLU A 3 -15.33 7.93 -18.37
C GLU A 3 -14.22 6.98 -17.88
N ASP A 4 -13.90 6.98 -16.58
CA ASP A 4 -12.90 6.05 -16.04
C ASP A 4 -13.53 4.70 -15.72
N ASN A 5 -12.71 3.66 -15.82
CA ASN A 5 -13.10 2.30 -15.52
C ASN A 5 -12.00 1.56 -14.75
N THR A 6 -12.39 0.50 -14.04
CA THR A 6 -11.49 -0.34 -13.25
C THR A 6 -11.84 -1.80 -13.45
N VAL A 7 -10.84 -2.66 -13.27
CA VAL A 7 -11.03 -4.08 -13.00
C VAL A 7 -10.77 -4.37 -11.53
N ILE A 8 -11.69 -5.06 -10.87
CA ILE A 8 -11.52 -5.57 -9.51
C ILE A 8 -11.04 -7.00 -9.64
N ALA A 9 -9.75 -7.19 -9.39
CA ALA A 9 -9.05 -8.48 -9.41
C ALA A 9 -8.60 -8.91 -8.00
N VAL A 10 -9.20 -8.30 -6.97
CA VAL A 10 -8.99 -8.57 -5.55
C VAL A 10 -10.32 -8.90 -4.89
N PRO A 11 -10.34 -9.62 -3.75
CA PRO A 11 -11.60 -9.96 -3.10
C PRO A 11 -12.37 -8.73 -2.61
N LEU A 12 -13.66 -8.67 -2.95
CA LEU A 12 -14.59 -7.61 -2.53
C LEU A 12 -14.90 -7.59 -1.02
N PHE A 13 -14.45 -8.58 -0.27
CA PHE A 13 -14.57 -8.59 1.19
C PHE A 13 -13.38 -7.93 1.90
N TYR A 14 -12.35 -7.49 1.16
CA TYR A 14 -11.28 -6.63 1.69
C TYR A 14 -11.52 -5.17 1.34
N VAL A 15 -11.01 -4.27 2.18
CA VAL A 15 -11.16 -2.81 2.01
C VAL A 15 -10.66 -2.30 0.66
N THR A 16 -9.61 -2.91 0.10
CA THR A 16 -9.07 -2.57 -1.23
C THR A 16 -10.12 -2.77 -2.34
N GLY A 17 -10.75 -3.96 -2.39
CA GLY A 17 -11.76 -4.25 -3.41
C GLY A 17 -13.05 -3.49 -3.16
N LEU A 18 -13.52 -3.45 -1.90
CA LEU A 18 -14.80 -2.86 -1.55
C LEU A 18 -14.77 -1.32 -1.59
N LEU A 19 -13.90 -0.70 -0.80
CA LEU A 19 -13.89 0.75 -0.60
C LEU A 19 -13.06 1.43 -1.69
N ALA A 20 -11.82 0.99 -1.87
CA ALA A 20 -10.87 1.67 -2.73
C ALA A 20 -11.08 1.42 -4.23
N GLN A 21 -11.95 0.48 -4.60
CA GLN A 21 -12.34 0.26 -6.00
C GLN A 21 -13.85 0.33 -6.19
N LEU A 22 -14.63 -0.61 -5.65
CA LEU A 22 -16.07 -0.70 -5.97
C LEU A 22 -16.82 0.57 -5.57
N PHE A 23 -16.74 0.99 -4.31
CA PHE A 23 -17.45 2.19 -3.83
C PHE A 23 -16.90 3.47 -4.45
N LEU A 24 -15.59 3.55 -4.67
CA LEU A 24 -14.98 4.66 -5.40
C LEU A 24 -15.60 4.81 -6.80
N PHE A 25 -15.72 3.73 -7.57
CA PHE A 25 -16.26 3.79 -8.92
C PHE A 25 -17.78 3.96 -8.96
N ILE A 26 -18.51 3.46 -7.97
CA ILE A 26 -19.92 3.80 -7.77
C ILE A 26 -20.09 5.30 -7.53
N TYR A 27 -19.27 5.88 -6.65
CA TYR A 27 -19.32 7.31 -6.33
C TYR A 27 -18.95 8.18 -7.54
N LEU A 28 -17.92 7.80 -8.30
CA LEU A 28 -17.50 8.51 -9.51
C LEU A 28 -18.45 8.33 -10.70
N GLY A 29 -19.32 7.32 -10.66
CA GLY A 29 -20.18 6.93 -11.77
C GLY A 29 -19.42 6.30 -12.94
N GLY A 30 -18.29 5.64 -12.66
CA GLY A 30 -17.45 4.94 -13.64
C GLY A 30 -17.84 3.47 -13.81
N THR A 31 -17.16 2.78 -14.73
CA THR A 31 -17.44 1.35 -15.01
C THR A 31 -16.55 0.43 -14.16
N THR A 32 -17.15 -0.61 -13.57
CA THR A 32 -16.41 -1.62 -12.80
C THR A 32 -16.56 -3.00 -13.43
N TYR A 33 -15.45 -3.60 -13.84
CA TYR A 33 -15.38 -5.00 -14.26
C TYR A 33 -14.96 -5.87 -13.07
N ILE A 34 -15.71 -6.92 -12.76
CA ILE A 34 -15.40 -7.81 -11.64
C ILE A 34 -14.81 -9.11 -12.19
N MET A 35 -13.56 -9.39 -11.81
CA MET A 35 -12.90 -10.65 -12.11
C MET A 35 -13.12 -11.62 -10.95
N ARG A 36 -13.90 -12.68 -11.19
CA ARG A 36 -14.24 -13.67 -10.15
C ARG A 36 -13.02 -14.46 -9.67
N GLU A 37 -12.18 -14.86 -10.61
CA GLU A 37 -10.97 -15.64 -10.37
C GLU A 37 -9.80 -14.94 -11.05
N PHE A 38 -8.70 -14.77 -10.32
CA PHE A 38 -7.53 -14.09 -10.84
C PHE A 38 -6.76 -15.01 -11.80
N HIS A 39 -6.68 -14.60 -13.06
CA HIS A 39 -5.75 -15.16 -14.03
C HIS A 39 -4.99 -14.02 -14.69
N THR A 40 -3.66 -14.11 -14.70
CA THR A 40 -2.78 -13.06 -15.21
C THR A 40 -3.09 -12.67 -16.66
N ARG A 41 -3.30 -13.66 -17.53
CA ARG A 41 -3.62 -13.43 -18.95
C ARG A 41 -4.96 -12.74 -19.12
N ASP A 42 -5.98 -13.23 -18.43
CA ASP A 42 -7.34 -12.66 -18.49
C ASP A 42 -7.34 -11.21 -18.00
N LEU A 43 -6.54 -10.89 -16.97
CA LEU A 43 -6.40 -9.52 -16.48
C LEU A 43 -5.74 -8.62 -17.53
N LEU A 44 -4.62 -9.05 -18.12
CA LEU A 44 -3.91 -8.28 -19.15
C LEU A 44 -4.80 -8.07 -20.39
N GLN A 45 -5.48 -9.12 -20.84
CA GLN A 45 -6.43 -9.05 -21.95
C GLN A 45 -7.59 -8.11 -21.63
N LEU A 46 -8.16 -8.19 -20.43
CA LEU A 46 -9.27 -7.30 -20.04
C LEU A 46 -8.83 -5.84 -19.94
N ILE A 47 -7.60 -5.57 -19.47
CA ILE A 47 -7.03 -4.22 -19.45
C ILE A 47 -6.98 -3.64 -20.86
N GLU A 48 -6.51 -4.40 -21.83
CA GLU A 48 -6.43 -3.98 -23.23
C GLU A 48 -7.82 -3.83 -23.86
N GLU A 49 -8.66 -4.86 -23.79
CA GLU A 49 -9.97 -4.90 -24.47
C GLU A 49 -10.98 -3.88 -23.94
N LYS A 50 -10.91 -3.56 -22.64
CA LYS A 50 -11.83 -2.61 -21.99
C LYS A 50 -11.19 -1.25 -21.77
N GLU A 51 -9.96 -1.07 -22.26
CA GLU A 51 -9.18 0.15 -22.09
C GLU A 51 -9.18 0.60 -20.62
N ILE A 52 -8.81 -0.31 -19.71
CA ILE A 52 -8.86 -0.04 -18.27
C ILE A 52 -8.00 1.17 -17.93
N THR A 53 -8.55 2.15 -17.20
CA THR A 53 -7.85 3.41 -16.88
C THR A 53 -7.28 3.46 -15.47
N PHE A 54 -7.84 2.69 -14.54
CA PHE A 54 -7.41 2.61 -13.15
C PHE A 54 -7.28 1.15 -12.68
N PHE A 55 -6.25 0.88 -11.88
CA PHE A 55 -6.08 -0.41 -11.24
C PHE A 55 -5.53 -0.27 -9.82
N HIS A 56 -6.13 -0.98 -8.86
CA HIS A 56 -5.61 -1.04 -7.50
C HIS A 56 -5.47 -2.51 -7.10
N ALA A 57 -4.28 -2.91 -6.68
CA ALA A 57 -4.03 -4.26 -6.23
C ALA A 57 -2.97 -4.34 -5.14
N ALA A 58 -2.81 -5.53 -4.57
CA ALA A 58 -1.72 -5.82 -3.64
C ALA A 58 -0.39 -6.01 -4.39
N THR A 59 0.73 -5.81 -3.67
CA THR A 59 2.09 -6.03 -4.20
C THR A 59 2.25 -7.37 -4.93
N ALA A 60 1.66 -8.44 -4.39
CA ALA A 60 1.74 -9.78 -5.00
C ALA A 60 1.20 -9.80 -6.44
N ILE A 61 0.11 -9.08 -6.72
CA ILE A 61 -0.47 -9.03 -8.06
C ILE A 61 0.49 -8.32 -9.03
N TYR A 62 1.07 -7.19 -8.63
CA TYR A 62 2.07 -6.50 -9.45
C TYR A 62 3.31 -7.37 -9.70
N ASN A 63 3.79 -8.11 -8.71
CA ASN A 63 4.91 -9.03 -8.88
C ASN A 63 4.57 -10.17 -9.87
N ILE A 64 3.37 -10.74 -9.77
CA ILE A 64 2.90 -11.76 -10.73
C ILE A 64 2.84 -11.18 -12.15
N LEU A 65 2.30 -9.96 -12.33
CA LEU A 65 2.27 -9.28 -13.63
C LEU A 65 3.68 -9.07 -14.20
N LEU A 66 4.63 -8.64 -13.37
CA LEU A 66 6.03 -8.46 -13.79
C LEU A 66 6.74 -9.77 -14.16
N GLN A 67 6.26 -10.91 -13.66
CA GLN A 67 6.80 -12.23 -13.99
C GLN A 67 6.16 -12.86 -15.24
N ALA A 68 5.01 -12.35 -15.70
CA ALA A 68 4.36 -12.84 -16.90
C ALA A 68 5.23 -12.61 -18.13
N LYS A 69 5.58 -13.71 -18.82
CA LYS A 69 6.50 -13.73 -19.97
C LYS A 69 5.90 -13.08 -21.21
N ASP A 70 4.57 -13.11 -21.31
CA ASP A 70 3.76 -12.60 -22.42
C ASP A 70 3.16 -11.22 -22.12
N ARG A 71 3.51 -10.57 -21.01
CA ARG A 71 2.94 -9.25 -20.63
C ARG A 71 3.12 -8.15 -21.68
N GLU A 72 4.20 -8.23 -22.46
CA GLU A 72 4.51 -7.25 -23.51
C GLU A 72 3.68 -7.44 -24.78
N GLN A 73 2.91 -8.54 -24.88
CA GLN A 73 1.98 -8.77 -25.99
C GLN A 73 0.68 -7.96 -25.87
N TYR A 74 0.42 -7.40 -24.68
CA TYR A 74 -0.81 -6.66 -24.37
C TYR A 74 -0.51 -5.17 -24.19
N SER A 75 -1.32 -4.32 -24.80
CA SER A 75 -1.21 -2.86 -24.65
C SER A 75 -1.76 -2.39 -23.30
N MET A 76 -0.89 -1.85 -22.44
CA MET A 76 -1.27 -1.24 -21.17
C MET A 76 -1.51 0.28 -21.27
N ARG A 77 -1.64 0.82 -22.50
CA ARG A 77 -1.58 2.27 -22.73
C ARG A 77 -2.79 3.02 -22.17
N SER A 78 -3.92 2.35 -22.04
CA SER A 78 -5.13 2.89 -21.41
C SER A 78 -4.95 3.15 -19.92
N LEU A 79 -4.07 2.39 -19.25
CA LEU A 79 -3.90 2.45 -17.79
C LEU A 79 -3.18 3.75 -17.40
N LYS A 80 -3.91 4.65 -16.76
CA LYS A 80 -3.45 6.00 -16.38
C LYS A 80 -2.89 6.02 -14.96
N MET A 81 -3.53 5.29 -14.04
CA MET A 81 -3.17 5.27 -12.63
C MET A 81 -3.22 3.86 -12.06
N ALA A 82 -2.22 3.55 -11.23
CA ALA A 82 -2.16 2.30 -10.50
C ALA A 82 -1.83 2.54 -9.03
N LEU A 83 -2.58 1.93 -8.11
CA LEU A 83 -2.32 1.98 -6.68
C LEU A 83 -1.85 0.61 -6.17
N CYS A 84 -0.81 0.61 -5.36
CA CYS A 84 -0.26 -0.59 -4.74
C CYS A 84 -0.27 -0.46 -3.22
N GLY A 85 -0.88 -1.42 -2.52
CA GLY A 85 -0.94 -1.42 -1.06
C GLY A 85 -0.99 -2.82 -0.46
N GLY A 86 -1.21 -2.88 0.85
CA GLY A 86 -1.34 -4.13 1.60
C GLY A 86 -0.02 -4.80 2.00
N ALA A 87 1.06 -4.51 1.30
CA ALA A 87 2.42 -4.88 1.68
C ALA A 87 3.43 -3.89 1.08
N PRO A 88 4.66 -3.80 1.62
CA PRO A 88 5.75 -3.07 0.96
C PRO A 88 5.98 -3.61 -0.46
N ILE A 89 6.33 -2.73 -1.40
CA ILE A 89 6.78 -3.11 -2.74
C ILE A 89 8.25 -2.74 -2.90
N SER A 90 9.05 -3.66 -3.44
CA SER A 90 10.49 -3.44 -3.57
C SER A 90 10.81 -2.36 -4.60
N ARG A 91 11.91 -1.63 -4.37
CA ARG A 91 12.45 -0.65 -5.34
C ARG A 91 12.68 -1.28 -6.72
N SER A 92 13.12 -2.53 -6.76
CA SER A 92 13.31 -3.31 -7.98
C SER A 92 12.00 -3.50 -8.76
N SER A 93 10.91 -3.88 -8.08
CA SER A 93 9.59 -4.02 -8.71
C SER A 93 9.06 -2.68 -9.23
N ILE A 94 9.22 -1.59 -8.47
CA ILE A 94 8.83 -0.25 -8.92
C ILE A 94 9.56 0.15 -10.20
N ARG A 95 10.89 -0.06 -10.25
CA ARG A 95 11.68 0.23 -11.47
C ARG A 95 11.18 -0.55 -12.67
N LYS A 96 10.95 -1.87 -12.52
CA LYS A 96 10.42 -2.72 -13.61
C LYS A 96 9.03 -2.27 -14.07
N LEU A 97 8.15 -1.82 -13.17
CA LEU A 97 6.85 -1.26 -13.54
C LEU A 97 6.99 0.05 -14.32
N ILE A 98 7.91 0.93 -13.92
CA ILE A 98 8.18 2.19 -14.60
C ILE A 98 8.79 1.95 -16.00
N GLU A 99 9.68 0.97 -16.13
CA GLU A 99 10.26 0.57 -17.42
C GLU A 99 9.20 0.00 -18.36
N TRP A 100 8.31 -0.86 -17.85
CA TRP A 100 7.23 -1.46 -18.64
C TRP A 100 6.12 -0.45 -19.01
N MET A 101 5.75 0.44 -18.08
CA MET A 101 4.66 1.40 -18.25
C MET A 101 5.11 2.83 -17.89
N PRO A 102 5.95 3.48 -18.70
CA PRO A 102 6.57 4.75 -18.36
C PRO A 102 5.57 5.91 -18.19
N TRP A 103 4.37 5.82 -18.77
CA TRP A 103 3.29 6.80 -18.61
C TRP A 103 2.46 6.64 -17.34
N LEU A 104 2.54 5.48 -16.68
CA LEU A 104 1.66 5.13 -15.58
C LEU A 104 1.95 5.98 -14.33
N ASP A 105 0.91 6.59 -13.78
CA ASP A 105 0.96 7.17 -12.44
C ASP A 105 0.84 6.05 -11.40
N PHE A 106 1.94 5.37 -11.14
CA PHE A 106 2.04 4.33 -10.14
C PHE A 106 2.31 4.94 -8.75
N ARG A 107 1.49 4.59 -7.76
CA ARG A 107 1.59 5.11 -6.40
C ARG A 107 1.46 4.00 -5.38
N THR A 108 2.28 4.06 -4.34
CA THR A 108 2.10 3.24 -3.15
C THR A 108 1.05 3.89 -2.24
N VAL A 109 0.31 3.05 -1.52
CA VAL A 109 -0.62 3.47 -0.48
C VAL A 109 -0.40 2.63 0.77
N TYR A 110 -0.57 3.26 1.92
CA TYR A 110 -0.61 2.56 3.20
C TYR A 110 -1.90 2.88 3.94
N GLY A 111 -2.44 1.84 4.55
CA GLY A 111 -3.65 1.87 5.33
C GLY A 111 -3.94 0.48 5.88
N LEU A 112 -4.81 0.44 6.87
CA LEU A 112 -5.28 -0.77 7.52
C LEU A 112 -6.79 -0.91 7.31
N THR A 113 -7.33 -2.05 7.69
CA THR A 113 -8.79 -2.24 7.75
C THR A 113 -9.41 -1.21 8.71
N GLU A 114 -8.75 -0.96 9.84
CA GLU A 114 -9.14 0.00 10.87
C GLU A 114 -9.08 1.46 10.40
N SER A 115 -8.30 1.74 9.34
CA SER A 115 -8.22 3.07 8.73
C SER A 115 -9.04 3.19 7.44
N SER A 116 -9.88 2.20 7.13
CA SER A 116 -10.70 2.12 5.91
C SER A 116 -9.94 2.36 4.60
N SER A 117 -8.61 2.18 4.61
CA SER A 117 -7.58 2.43 3.57
C SER A 117 -7.96 3.32 2.36
N PRO A 118 -7.13 4.31 1.97
CA PRO A 118 -5.78 4.58 2.45
C PRO A 118 -5.73 5.62 3.57
N ALA A 119 -4.69 5.55 4.40
CA ALA A 119 -4.32 6.61 5.35
C ALA A 119 -3.24 7.53 4.77
N THR A 120 -2.35 6.98 3.93
CA THR A 120 -1.29 7.72 3.23
C THR A 120 -1.22 7.29 1.77
N ILE A 121 -0.78 8.19 0.90
CA ILE A 121 -0.61 7.96 -0.52
C ILE A 121 0.67 8.62 -1.02
N PHE A 122 1.40 7.93 -1.89
CA PHE A 122 2.51 8.55 -2.60
C PHE A 122 2.00 9.63 -3.56
N PRO A 123 2.51 10.87 -3.49
CA PRO A 123 1.96 11.99 -4.24
C PRO A 123 2.13 11.81 -5.76
N HIS A 124 1.29 12.53 -6.51
CA HIS A 124 1.46 12.65 -7.96
C HIS A 124 2.81 13.31 -8.27
N LYS A 125 3.49 12.81 -9.29
CA LYS A 125 4.88 13.14 -9.70
C LYS A 125 5.90 12.30 -8.94
N ARG A 126 6.62 11.48 -9.72
CA ARG A 126 7.65 10.55 -9.25
C ARG A 126 8.80 11.31 -8.61
N ILE A 127 8.85 11.33 -7.29
CA ILE A 127 10.08 11.71 -6.56
C ILE A 127 10.91 10.43 -6.49
N PHE A 128 11.87 10.29 -7.42
CA PHE A 128 12.64 9.05 -7.59
C PHE A 128 13.28 8.57 -6.29
N ASP A 129 13.74 9.49 -5.44
CA ASP A 129 14.46 9.15 -4.21
C ASP A 129 13.54 8.76 -3.03
N LYS A 130 12.22 8.75 -3.22
CA LYS A 130 11.23 8.43 -2.16
C LYS A 130 10.25 7.32 -2.54
N GLN A 131 10.50 6.61 -3.65
CA GLN A 131 9.54 5.66 -4.23
C GLN A 131 9.16 4.49 -3.30
N ASP A 132 10.00 4.17 -2.32
CA ASP A 132 9.78 3.13 -1.31
C ASP A 132 9.08 3.62 -0.03
N THR A 133 8.72 4.90 0.02
CA THR A 133 7.91 5.43 1.11
C THR A 133 6.45 5.01 0.97
N ALA A 134 5.72 5.08 2.08
CA ALA A 134 4.28 4.98 2.13
C ALA A 134 3.58 6.29 1.70
N GLY A 135 4.35 7.30 1.27
CA GLY A 135 3.84 8.59 0.86
C GLY A 135 3.51 9.49 2.04
N ILE A 136 2.52 10.37 1.84
CA ILE A 136 2.11 11.38 2.82
C ILE A 136 0.65 11.15 3.24
N PRO A 137 0.21 11.65 4.41
CA PRO A 137 -1.18 11.56 4.83
C PRO A 137 -2.14 12.11 3.77
N ILE A 138 -3.23 11.38 3.52
CA ILE A 138 -4.31 11.90 2.66
C ILE A 138 -4.99 13.09 3.34
N PRO A 139 -5.73 13.94 2.60
CA PRO A 139 -6.58 14.94 3.23
C PRO A 139 -7.45 14.30 4.31
N VAL A 140 -7.71 15.05 5.38
CA VAL A 140 -8.49 14.64 6.57
C VAL A 140 -7.85 13.53 7.44
N VAL A 141 -6.61 13.13 7.18
CA VAL A 141 -5.84 12.23 8.04
C VAL A 141 -4.68 12.99 8.70
N GLU A 142 -4.64 12.93 10.02
CA GLU A 142 -3.50 13.30 10.84
C GLU A 142 -2.64 12.06 11.09
N LEU A 143 -1.33 12.24 11.07
CA LEU A 143 -0.35 11.19 11.28
C LEU A 143 0.74 11.70 12.21
N LYS A 144 1.11 10.87 13.19
CA LYS A 144 2.29 11.10 14.03
C LYS A 144 3.01 9.80 14.34
N ILE A 145 4.27 9.90 14.74
CA ILE A 145 5.06 8.80 15.29
C ILE A 145 5.08 8.97 16.81
N ILE A 146 4.85 7.88 17.55
CA ILE A 146 4.81 7.91 19.01
C ILE A 146 5.79 6.93 19.66
N ASP A 147 6.22 7.25 20.87
CA ASP A 147 6.95 6.33 21.74
C ASP A 147 6.01 5.32 22.44
N ASN A 148 6.59 4.46 23.29
CA ASN A 148 5.82 3.46 24.06
C ASN A 148 4.91 4.08 25.13
N GLN A 149 5.08 5.36 25.46
CA GLN A 149 4.27 6.09 26.43
C GLN A 149 3.14 6.89 25.75
N GLY A 150 3.11 6.92 24.41
CA GLY A 150 2.12 7.65 23.61
C GLY A 150 2.52 9.09 23.28
N ASN A 151 3.74 9.51 23.63
CA ASN A 151 4.24 10.85 23.31
C ASN A 151 4.69 10.91 21.86
N GLN A 152 4.43 12.04 21.20
CA GLN A 152 4.89 12.26 19.84
C GLN A 152 6.41 12.38 19.80
N LEU A 153 7.04 11.64 18.88
CA LEU A 153 8.47 11.70 18.62
C LEU A 153 8.82 12.82 17.62
N PRO A 154 10.06 13.37 17.70
CA PRO A 154 10.61 14.26 16.68
C PRO A 154 10.64 13.64 15.28
N VAL A 155 10.78 14.50 14.26
CA VAL A 155 10.99 14.07 12.86
C VAL A 155 12.26 13.22 12.76
N GLY A 156 12.20 12.14 12.00
CA GLY A 156 13.31 11.19 11.78
C GLY A 156 13.39 10.06 12.81
N GLU A 157 12.84 10.24 14.00
CA GLU A 157 12.82 9.21 15.05
C GLU A 157 11.86 8.07 14.72
N ILE A 158 12.22 6.86 15.18
CA ILE A 158 11.46 5.64 14.93
C ILE A 158 10.53 5.36 16.11
N GLY A 159 9.27 5.10 15.80
CA GLY A 159 8.27 4.71 16.78
C GLY A 159 7.04 4.11 16.14
N GLU A 160 5.98 3.98 16.91
CA GLU A 160 4.71 3.44 16.42
C GLU A 160 3.94 4.50 15.62
N ILE A 161 3.38 4.09 14.49
CA ILE A 161 2.57 4.96 13.64
C ILE A 161 1.19 5.11 14.31
N ALA A 162 0.77 6.37 14.50
CA ALA A 162 -0.56 6.69 15.00
C ALA A 162 -1.31 7.53 13.95
N LEU A 163 -2.56 7.15 13.68
CA LEU A 163 -3.42 7.77 12.68
C LEU A 163 -4.70 8.30 13.30
N LYS A 164 -5.18 9.46 12.83
CA LYS A 164 -6.47 10.03 13.26
C LYS A 164 -7.15 10.68 12.07
N GLY A 165 -8.47 10.54 11.95
CA GLY A 165 -9.20 11.15 10.84
C GLY A 165 -10.53 10.48 10.56
N ALA A 166 -11.26 11.02 9.59
CA ALA A 166 -12.60 10.53 9.22
C ALA A 166 -12.61 9.12 8.63
N VAL A 167 -11.45 8.60 8.22
CA VAL A 167 -11.29 7.25 7.67
C VAL A 167 -11.13 6.17 8.75
N ILE A 168 -10.91 6.56 10.00
CA ILE A 168 -10.72 5.63 11.11
C ILE A 168 -12.07 5.07 11.57
N VAL A 169 -12.18 3.75 11.68
CA VAL A 169 -13.39 3.08 12.18
C VAL A 169 -13.61 3.39 13.68
N PRO A 170 -14.85 3.35 14.20
CA PRO A 170 -15.12 3.69 15.60
C PRO A 170 -14.60 2.64 16.60
N GLY A 171 -14.21 1.45 16.14
CA GLY A 171 -13.71 0.37 16.98
C GLY A 171 -14.06 -1.02 16.47
N TYR A 172 -13.75 -2.02 17.28
CA TYR A 172 -14.04 -3.43 16.98
C TYR A 172 -15.41 -3.85 17.49
N TRP A 173 -16.18 -4.53 16.63
CA TRP A 173 -17.52 -5.02 16.98
C TRP A 173 -17.47 -5.98 18.17
N LYS A 174 -18.21 -5.66 19.24
CA LYS A 174 -18.31 -6.43 20.50
C LYS A 174 -16.96 -6.71 21.18
N LYS A 175 -15.95 -5.86 20.96
CA LYS A 175 -14.59 -6.00 21.50
C LYS A 175 -14.13 -4.68 22.13
N VAL A 176 -14.77 -4.32 23.24
CA VAL A 176 -14.57 -3.01 23.90
C VAL A 176 -13.14 -2.87 24.44
N GLN A 177 -12.57 -3.94 25.00
CA GLN A 177 -11.22 -3.90 25.57
C GLN A 177 -10.16 -3.68 24.48
N GLU A 178 -10.23 -4.45 23.40
CA GLU A 178 -9.31 -4.30 22.26
C GLU A 178 -9.51 -2.95 21.57
N THR A 179 -10.75 -2.45 21.52
CA THR A 179 -11.04 -1.09 21.02
C THR A 179 -10.33 -0.04 21.86
N GLN A 180 -10.42 -0.10 23.19
CA GLN A 180 -9.75 0.87 24.08
C GLN A 180 -8.22 0.76 24.03
N GLN A 181 -7.68 -0.42 23.73
CA GLN A 181 -6.23 -0.61 23.57
C GLN A 181 -5.72 -0.06 22.24
N THR A 182 -6.51 -0.19 21.17
CA THR A 182 -6.11 0.15 19.79
C THR A 182 -6.46 1.59 19.42
N PHE A 183 -7.59 2.10 19.93
CA PHE A 183 -8.11 3.44 19.66
C PHE A 183 -8.01 4.27 20.94
N LYS A 184 -7.01 5.15 21.02
CA LYS A 184 -6.72 5.98 22.21
C LYS A 184 -6.82 7.46 21.86
N ASP A 185 -7.66 8.19 22.59
CA ASP A 185 -7.82 9.65 22.41
C ASP A 185 -8.11 10.07 20.95
N GLY A 186 -8.87 9.23 20.24
CA GLY A 186 -9.21 9.41 18.82
C GLY A 186 -8.13 9.00 17.82
N TRP A 187 -7.00 8.45 18.29
CA TRP A 187 -5.92 7.90 17.46
C TRP A 187 -6.02 6.38 17.36
N LEU A 188 -5.94 5.87 16.14
CA LEU A 188 -5.64 4.47 15.85
C LEU A 188 -4.13 4.25 16.04
N LEU A 189 -3.77 3.36 16.96
CA LEU A 189 -2.41 2.83 17.11
C LEU A 189 -2.27 1.63 16.17
N THR A 190 -1.41 1.71 15.17
CA THR A 190 -1.41 0.75 14.05
C THR A 190 -0.65 -0.55 14.37
N GLY A 191 0.21 -0.54 15.41
CA GLY A 191 1.18 -1.60 15.65
C GLY A 191 2.31 -1.68 14.62
N ASP A 192 2.36 -0.74 13.68
CA ASP A 192 3.42 -0.63 12.68
C ASP A 192 4.47 0.39 13.16
N LEU A 193 5.75 0.05 12.99
CA LEU A 193 6.87 0.91 13.27
C LEU A 193 7.25 1.70 12.01
N GLY A 194 7.49 2.99 12.20
CA GLY A 194 7.88 3.87 11.12
C GLY A 194 8.52 5.16 11.60
N ARG A 195 8.91 5.97 10.62
CA ARG A 195 9.43 7.33 10.82
C ARG A 195 8.89 8.27 9.75
N ILE A 196 8.85 9.55 10.06
CA ILE A 196 8.51 10.61 9.08
C ILE A 196 9.78 11.40 8.81
N ASP A 197 10.05 11.73 7.54
CA ASP A 197 11.15 12.63 7.20
C ASP A 197 10.75 14.12 7.19
N ALA A 198 11.72 15.00 6.96
CA ALA A 198 11.49 16.46 6.99
C ALA A 198 10.48 16.95 5.93
N ASP A 199 10.24 16.17 4.88
CA ASP A 199 9.26 16.49 3.84
C ASP A 199 7.88 15.85 4.11
N GLY A 200 7.72 15.18 5.25
CA GLY A 200 6.46 14.57 5.68
C GLY A 200 6.20 13.15 5.14
N PHE A 201 7.19 12.52 4.51
CA PHE A 201 7.00 11.16 3.97
C PHE A 201 7.14 10.11 5.06
N LEU A 202 6.19 9.18 5.09
CA LEU A 202 6.17 8.03 5.97
C LEU A 202 7.05 6.90 5.42
N TYR A 203 7.95 6.38 6.24
CA TYR A 203 8.67 5.14 6.02
C TYR A 203 8.11 4.09 6.98
N ILE A 204 7.70 2.95 6.44
CA ILE A 204 7.29 1.79 7.24
C ILE A 204 8.49 0.86 7.34
N LEU A 205 8.86 0.50 8.56
CA LEU A 205 10.06 -0.28 8.84
C LEU A 205 9.73 -1.71 9.20
N ASP A 206 8.75 -1.93 10.08
CA ASP A 206 8.34 -3.28 10.46
C ASP A 206 7.02 -3.25 11.22
N ARG A 207 6.48 -4.42 11.55
CA ARG A 207 5.51 -4.58 12.62
C ARG A 207 6.24 -4.61 13.95
N LYS A 208 5.68 -3.95 14.97
CA LYS A 208 6.25 -3.94 16.33
C LYS A 208 6.51 -5.34 16.89
N LYS A 209 5.67 -6.31 16.51
CA LYS A 209 5.76 -7.72 16.92
C LYS A 209 6.73 -8.56 16.09
N ASP A 210 7.09 -8.12 14.89
CA ASP A 210 7.94 -8.88 13.95
C ASP A 210 9.40 -8.37 13.97
N MET A 211 9.65 -7.21 14.60
CA MET A 211 10.98 -6.66 14.85
C MET A 211 11.88 -7.63 15.62
N ILE A 212 13.06 -7.92 15.08
CA ILE A 212 14.03 -8.86 15.65
C ILE A 212 14.99 -8.09 16.55
N ILE A 213 15.24 -8.57 17.77
CA ILE A 213 16.23 -7.98 18.69
C ILE A 213 17.41 -8.94 18.84
N ARG A 214 18.60 -8.51 18.41
CA ARG A 214 19.83 -9.32 18.48
C ARG A 214 20.97 -8.46 18.99
N GLY A 215 21.61 -8.88 20.07
CA GLY A 215 22.76 -8.16 20.62
C GLY A 215 22.45 -6.75 21.15
N GLY A 216 21.17 -6.47 21.47
CA GLY A 216 20.72 -5.14 21.89
C GLY A 216 20.28 -4.21 20.76
N GLU A 217 20.44 -4.65 19.50
CA GLU A 217 20.08 -3.88 18.31
C GLU A 217 18.72 -4.33 17.75
N ASN A 218 17.97 -3.35 17.24
CA ASN A 218 16.73 -3.59 16.52
C ASN A 218 17.05 -3.88 15.05
N ILE A 219 16.61 -5.04 14.57
CA ILE A 219 16.74 -5.47 13.18
C ILE A 219 15.34 -5.50 12.58
N TYR A 220 15.11 -4.64 11.58
CA TYR A 220 13.85 -4.57 10.85
C TYR A 220 13.86 -5.59 9.71
N SER A 221 12.94 -6.55 9.75
CA SER A 221 12.86 -7.65 8.79
C SER A 221 12.79 -7.15 7.34
N SER A 222 11.95 -6.13 7.11
CA SER A 222 11.74 -5.56 5.78
C SER A 222 12.98 -4.90 5.17
N GLU A 223 13.89 -4.37 6.00
CA GLU A 223 15.15 -3.77 5.52
C GLU A 223 16.04 -4.86 4.92
N VAL A 224 16.18 -5.98 5.63
CA VAL A 224 16.97 -7.13 5.19
C VAL A 224 16.34 -7.77 3.95
N GLU A 225 15.02 -7.94 3.94
CA GLU A 225 14.28 -8.46 2.78
C GLU A 225 14.49 -7.61 1.54
N ASN A 226 14.42 -6.27 1.66
CA ASN A 226 14.63 -5.36 0.55
C ASN A 226 16.03 -5.50 -0.05
N VAL A 227 17.08 -5.63 0.78
CA VAL A 227 18.45 -5.86 0.31
C VAL A 227 18.56 -7.22 -0.43
N LEU A 228 17.95 -8.27 0.11
CA LEU A 228 17.94 -9.59 -0.56
C LEU A 228 17.25 -9.53 -1.93
N LEU A 229 16.14 -8.80 -2.03
CA LEU A 229 15.38 -8.64 -3.27
C LEU A 229 16.08 -7.81 -4.36
N GLU A 230 17.20 -7.13 -4.04
CA GLU A 230 18.05 -6.52 -5.06
C GLU A 230 18.87 -7.56 -5.84
N HIS A 231 19.08 -8.76 -5.28
CA HIS A 231 19.84 -9.80 -5.96
C HIS A 231 19.03 -10.42 -7.11
N PRO A 232 19.54 -10.45 -8.36
CA PRO A 232 18.75 -10.80 -9.56
C PRO A 232 18.24 -12.25 -9.59
N LYS A 233 18.79 -13.14 -8.74
CA LYS A 233 18.36 -14.54 -8.60
C LYS A 233 17.34 -14.78 -7.49
N ILE A 234 16.99 -13.76 -6.70
CA ILE A 234 16.01 -13.87 -5.61
C ILE A 234 14.67 -13.36 -6.12
N ILE A 235 13.65 -14.21 -6.03
CA ILE A 235 12.28 -13.88 -6.48
C ILE A 235 11.47 -13.31 -5.31
N GLU A 236 11.58 -13.94 -4.14
CA GLU A 236 10.93 -13.53 -2.88
C GLU A 236 11.88 -13.82 -1.71
N ALA A 237 11.72 -13.08 -0.63
CA ALA A 237 12.47 -13.26 0.62
C ALA A 237 11.54 -13.00 1.81
N ALA A 238 11.78 -13.71 2.91
CA ALA A 238 11.14 -13.48 4.21
C ALA A 238 12.18 -13.67 5.31
N VAL A 239 12.24 -12.73 6.26
CA VAL A 239 13.22 -12.73 7.37
C VAL A 239 12.47 -12.90 8.69
N VAL A 240 12.89 -13.87 9.50
CA VAL A 240 12.26 -14.21 10.79
C VAL A 240 13.33 -14.41 11.87
N GLY A 241 12.98 -14.13 13.13
CA GLY A 241 13.87 -14.16 14.30
C GLY A 241 13.62 -15.32 15.26
#